data_AF-A0A286G8Z7-F1
#
_entry.id   AF-A0A286G8Z7-F1
#
_cell.length_a   1.000
_cell.length_b   1.000
_cell.length_c   1.000
_cell.angle_alpha   90.00
_cell.angle_beta   90.00
_cell.angle_gamma   90.00
#
_symmetry.space_group_name_H-M   'P 1'
#
loop_
_entity.id
_entity.type
_entity.pdbx_description
1 polymer ?
#
loop_
_entity_poly.entity_id
_entity_poly.type
_entity_poly.pdbx_seq_one_letter_code
_entity_poly.pdbx_strand_id
1 'polypeptide(L)'
;MLDASALRHHLPRLRRHAYLLTGSRMAADCAVAMAVARLPRDPSRRPQAPSLTAVFRELHAATEQLVCPADDGLPPLHVRLLALPAEQRGLVVLVTVEWVSLDEACAVCDVAPHHGPELLAEGRAALEARYRPGRLSRAL
;
A
#
# COMPACT_ATOMS: atom_id res chain seq x y z
N MET A 1 -15.95 11.53 -9.58
CA MET A 1 -16.41 10.13 -9.55
C MET A 1 -15.64 9.36 -10.61
N LEU A 2 -14.95 8.29 -10.22
CA LEU A 2 -14.26 7.36 -11.11
C LEU A 2 -15.21 6.24 -11.49
N ASP A 3 -15.49 6.11 -12.78
CA ASP A 3 -16.26 5.00 -13.32
C ASP A 3 -15.38 3.76 -13.56
N ALA A 4 -16.01 2.67 -14.01
CA ALA A 4 -15.31 1.42 -14.29
C ALA A 4 -14.24 1.54 -15.40
N SER A 5 -14.38 2.48 -16.34
CA SER A 5 -13.39 2.70 -17.38
C SER A 5 -12.16 3.39 -16.82
N ALA A 6 -12.34 4.48 -16.08
CA ALA A 6 -11.27 5.17 -15.38
C ALA A 6 -10.55 4.24 -14.39
N LEU A 7 -11.30 3.41 -13.65
CA LEU A 7 -10.71 2.41 -12.76
C LEU A 7 -9.76 1.45 -13.48
N ARG A 8 -10.15 0.95 -14.67
CA ARG A 8 -9.31 0.03 -15.45
C ARG A 8 -7.95 0.64 -15.80
N HIS A 9 -7.91 1.93 -16.10
CA HIS A 9 -6.66 2.64 -16.40
C HIS A 9 -5.73 2.72 -15.17
N HIS A 10 -6.27 2.64 -13.96
CA HIS A 10 -5.49 2.67 -12.72
C HIS A 10 -5.11 1.28 -12.19
N LEU A 11 -5.66 0.18 -12.71
CA LEU A 11 -5.37 -1.17 -12.19
C LEU A 11 -3.88 -1.53 -12.16
N PRO A 12 -3.05 -1.23 -13.18
CA PRO A 12 -1.61 -1.52 -13.11
C PRO A 12 -0.92 -0.78 -11.96
N ARG A 13 -1.30 0.49 -11.74
CA ARG A 13 -0.81 1.32 -10.65
C ARG A 13 -1.23 0.75 -9.29
N LEU A 14 -2.49 0.36 -9.14
CA LEU A 14 -3.02 -0.24 -7.90
C LEU A 14 -2.33 -1.57 -7.56
N ARG A 15 -2.08 -2.42 -8.56
CA ARG A 15 -1.31 -3.67 -8.35
C ARG A 15 0.11 -3.40 -7.88
N ARG A 16 0.80 -2.46 -8.53
CA ARG A 16 2.15 -2.06 -8.10
C ARG A 16 2.14 -1.55 -6.66
N HIS A 17 1.18 -0.72 -6.31
CA HIS A 17 1.01 -0.20 -4.96
C HIS A 17 0.81 -1.34 -3.95
N ALA A 18 -0.15 -2.22 -4.20
CA ALA A 18 -0.41 -3.37 -3.34
C ALA A 18 0.83 -4.28 -3.19
N TYR A 19 1.57 -4.51 -4.27
CA TYR A 19 2.82 -5.27 -4.24
C TYR A 19 3.88 -4.62 -3.35
N LEU A 20 3.99 -3.29 -3.33
CA LEU A 20 4.89 -2.59 -2.42
C LEU A 20 4.49 -2.80 -0.95
N LEU A 21 3.20 -2.94 -0.66
CA LEU A 21 2.69 -3.16 0.70
C LEU A 21 2.80 -4.61 1.17
N THR A 22 2.67 -5.58 0.25
CA THR A 22 2.58 -7.01 0.59
C THR A 22 3.86 -7.78 0.30
N GLY A 23 4.67 -7.32 -0.66
CA GLY A 23 5.82 -8.07 -1.16
C GLY A 23 5.45 -9.29 -2.00
N SER A 24 4.16 -9.55 -2.26
CA SER A 24 3.71 -10.73 -3.00
C SER A 24 2.79 -10.34 -4.15
N ARG A 25 3.11 -10.81 -5.35
CA ARG A 25 2.28 -10.59 -6.55
C ARG A 25 0.89 -11.19 -6.38
N MET A 26 0.83 -12.40 -5.82
CA MET A 26 -0.44 -13.08 -5.54
C MET A 26 -1.30 -12.26 -4.58
N ALA A 27 -0.73 -11.83 -3.45
CA ALA A 27 -1.45 -11.00 -2.48
C ALA A 27 -1.87 -9.65 -3.09
N ALA A 28 -1.03 -9.05 -3.93
CA ALA A 28 -1.35 -7.79 -4.60
C ALA A 28 -2.56 -7.92 -5.54
N ASP A 29 -2.61 -8.97 -6.35
CA ASP A 29 -3.75 -9.23 -7.24
C ASP A 29 -5.02 -9.53 -6.46
N CYS A 30 -4.93 -10.35 -5.39
CA CYS A 30 -6.05 -10.62 -4.49
C CYS A 30 -6.57 -9.34 -3.82
N ALA A 31 -5.67 -8.48 -3.31
CA ALA A 31 -6.04 -7.23 -2.67
C ALA A 31 -6.78 -6.29 -3.63
N VAL A 32 -6.29 -6.17 -4.87
CA VAL A 32 -6.96 -5.36 -5.90
C VAL A 32 -8.34 -5.92 -6.23
N ALA A 33 -8.48 -7.24 -6.36
CA ALA A 33 -9.78 -7.87 -6.61
C ALA A 33 -10.76 -7.61 -5.46
N MET A 34 -10.32 -7.77 -4.21
CA MET A 34 -11.11 -7.50 -3.01
C MET A 34 -11.52 -6.03 -2.92
N ALA A 35 -10.58 -5.10 -3.15
CA ALA A 35 -10.87 -3.67 -3.14
C ALA A 35 -11.92 -3.29 -4.18
N VAL A 36 -11.75 -3.74 -5.42
CA VAL A 36 -12.74 -3.50 -6.49
C VAL A 36 -14.08 -4.15 -6.17
N ALA A 37 -14.10 -5.32 -5.52
CA ALA A 37 -15.33 -5.99 -5.09
C ALA A 37 -16.11 -5.16 -4.05
N ARG A 38 -15.41 -4.44 -3.16
CA ARG A 38 -16.00 -3.60 -2.09
C ARG A 38 -16.53 -2.26 -2.56
N LEU A 39 -16.03 -1.75 -3.69
CA LEU A 39 -16.45 -0.44 -4.20
C LEU A 39 -17.97 -0.38 -4.48
N PRO A 40 -18.61 0.79 -4.29
CA PRO A 40 -19.98 1.03 -4.71
C PRO A 40 -20.22 0.65 -6.17
N ARG A 41 -21.48 0.33 -6.49
CA ARG A 41 -21.91 -0.03 -7.84
C ARG A 41 -22.83 1.04 -8.43
N ASP A 42 -22.67 1.31 -9.72
CA ASP A 42 -23.62 2.13 -10.48
C ASP A 42 -24.92 1.34 -10.78
N PRO A 43 -25.96 1.95 -11.39
CA PRO A 43 -27.19 1.25 -11.75
C PRO A 43 -26.99 0.08 -12.73
N SER A 44 -25.89 0.07 -13.49
CA SER A 44 -25.48 -1.02 -14.38
C SER A 44 -24.61 -2.08 -13.68
N ARG A 45 -24.55 -2.05 -12.34
CA ARG A 45 -23.77 -2.94 -11.48
C ARG A 45 -22.25 -2.88 -11.71
N ARG A 46 -21.72 -1.80 -12.27
CA ARG A 46 -20.28 -1.62 -12.48
C ARG A 46 -19.65 -0.90 -11.29
N PRO A 47 -18.38 -1.23 -10.93
CA PRO A 47 -17.66 -0.55 -9.85
C PRO A 47 -17.52 0.94 -10.14
N GLN A 48 -17.77 1.77 -9.13
CA GLN A 48 -17.50 3.20 -9.14
C GLN A 48 -16.93 3.65 -7.79
N ALA A 49 -16.11 4.69 -7.81
CA ALA A 49 -15.55 5.30 -6.60
C ALA A 49 -15.71 6.83 -6.66
N PRO A 50 -15.90 7.52 -5.52
CA PRO A 50 -15.96 8.98 -5.52
C PRO A 50 -14.63 9.60 -5.97
N SER A 51 -13.50 9.01 -5.56
CA SER A 51 -12.14 9.45 -5.83
C SER A 51 -11.14 8.28 -5.87
N LEU A 52 -9.91 8.52 -6.33
CA LEU A 52 -8.84 7.51 -6.29
C LEU A 52 -8.42 7.21 -4.85
N THR A 53 -8.46 8.20 -3.96
CA THR A 53 -8.22 8.06 -2.52
C THR A 53 -9.15 7.02 -1.88
N ALA A 54 -10.43 7.00 -2.27
CA ALA A 54 -11.37 5.98 -1.79
C ALA A 54 -10.99 4.57 -2.28
N VAL A 55 -10.44 4.43 -3.50
CA VAL A 55 -9.95 3.15 -4.01
C VAL A 55 -8.71 2.69 -3.24
N PHE A 56 -7.78 3.61 -2.93
CA PHE A 56 -6.61 3.28 -2.11
C PHE A 56 -7.00 2.86 -0.69
N ARG A 57 -8.01 3.47 -0.08
CA ARG A 57 -8.51 3.05 1.24
C ARG A 57 -9.02 1.60 1.22
N GLU A 58 -9.86 1.25 0.25
CA GLU A 58 -10.33 -0.14 0.10
C GLU A 58 -9.17 -1.11 -0.17
N LEU A 59 -8.15 -0.66 -0.90
CA LEU A 59 -6.96 -1.45 -1.19
C LEU A 59 -6.12 -1.73 0.06
N HIS A 60 -5.86 -0.72 0.90
CA HIS A 60 -5.13 -0.89 2.17
C HIS A 60 -5.88 -1.85 3.10
N ALA A 61 -7.18 -1.63 3.29
CA ALA A 61 -8.03 -2.51 4.08
C ALA A 61 -8.07 -3.96 3.54
N ALA A 62 -7.91 -4.15 2.22
CA ALA A 62 -7.79 -5.48 1.64
C ALA A 62 -6.42 -6.11 1.90
N THR A 63 -5.33 -5.33 1.80
CA THR A 63 -3.97 -5.85 2.04
C THR A 63 -3.77 -6.30 3.49
N GLU A 64 -4.37 -5.63 4.46
CA GLU A 64 -4.28 -5.98 5.88
C GLU A 64 -4.93 -7.33 6.22
N GLN A 65 -5.89 -7.77 5.40
CA GLN A 65 -6.60 -9.04 5.60
C GLN A 65 -5.88 -10.23 4.96
N LEU A 66 -4.82 -9.97 4.20
CA LEU A 66 -4.10 -11.01 3.47
C LEU A 66 -2.84 -11.41 4.23
N VAL A 67 -2.80 -12.67 4.64
CA VAL A 67 -1.58 -13.28 5.16
C VAL A 67 -0.97 -14.12 4.04
N CYS A 68 0.08 -13.61 3.42
CA CYS A 68 0.82 -14.28 2.36
C CYS A 68 2.31 -14.05 2.56
N PRO A 69 3.17 -15.07 2.42
CA PRO A 69 4.61 -14.85 2.37
C PRO A 69 4.95 -13.92 1.21
N ALA A 70 5.94 -13.06 1.42
CA ALA A 70 6.51 -12.24 0.37
C ALA A 70 7.20 -13.13 -0.69
N ASP A 71 7.26 -12.66 -1.93
CA ASP A 71 7.91 -13.37 -3.02
C ASP A 71 9.44 -13.48 -2.75
N ASP A 72 10.08 -14.51 -3.29
CA ASP A 72 11.54 -14.65 -3.18
C ASP A 72 12.28 -13.57 -4.00
N GLY A 73 13.51 -13.25 -3.57
CA GLY A 73 14.40 -12.38 -4.35
C GLY A 73 13.99 -10.90 -4.40
N LEU A 74 13.23 -10.42 -3.41
CA LEU A 74 12.86 -9.02 -3.32
C LEU A 74 14.10 -8.10 -3.29
N PRO A 75 14.05 -6.94 -3.95
CA PRO A 75 15.10 -5.94 -3.83
C PRO A 75 15.34 -5.54 -2.38
N PRO A 76 16.59 -5.28 -1.94
CA PRO A 76 16.88 -4.94 -0.54
C PRO A 76 16.06 -3.77 0.01
N LEU A 77 15.77 -2.76 -0.82
CA LEU A 77 14.92 -1.63 -0.41
C LEU A 77 13.47 -2.06 -0.15
N HIS A 78 12.94 -3.01 -0.93
CA HIS A 78 11.58 -3.52 -0.74
C HIS A 78 11.50 -4.39 0.52
N VAL A 79 12.51 -5.23 0.80
CA VAL A 79 12.60 -5.98 2.07
C VAL A 79 12.55 -5.02 3.27
N ARG A 80 13.27 -3.91 3.19
CA ARG A 80 13.28 -2.88 4.25
C ARG A 80 11.95 -2.15 4.37
N LEU A 81 11.29 -1.87 3.25
CA LEU A 81 9.94 -1.29 3.24
C LEU A 81 8.94 -2.21 3.96
N LEU A 82 9.00 -3.52 3.71
CA LEU A 82 8.12 -4.49 4.36
C LEU A 82 8.42 -4.67 5.85
N ALA A 83 9.64 -4.37 6.30
CA ALA A 83 10.01 -4.39 7.71
C ALA A 83 9.46 -3.19 8.52
N LEU A 84 8.96 -2.14 7.86
CA LEU A 84 8.32 -1.02 8.55
C LEU A 84 6.96 -1.43 9.16
N PRO A 85 6.52 -0.76 10.24
CA PRO A 85 5.12 -0.76 10.66
C PRO A 85 4.17 -0.43 9.50
N ALA A 86 2.97 -1.00 9.51
CA ALA A 86 2.02 -0.91 8.41
C ALA A 86 1.66 0.56 8.05
N GLU A 87 1.42 1.39 9.06
CA GLU A 87 1.09 2.81 8.91
C GLU A 87 2.25 3.59 8.25
N GLN A 88 3.47 3.41 8.74
CA GLN A 88 4.67 4.04 8.17
C GLN A 88 4.89 3.59 6.72
N ARG A 89 4.77 2.28 6.46
CA ARG A 89 4.87 1.71 5.10
C ARG A 89 3.83 2.33 4.16
N GLY A 90 2.57 2.38 4.60
CA GLY A 90 1.47 2.94 3.84
C GLY A 90 1.70 4.41 3.47
N LEU A 91 2.03 5.24 4.47
CA LEU A 91 2.32 6.66 4.27
C LEU A 91 3.52 6.88 3.34
N VAL A 92 4.62 6.14 3.53
CA VAL A 92 5.82 6.26 2.69
C VAL A 92 5.47 5.97 1.22
N VAL A 93 4.77 4.88 0.94
CA VAL A 93 4.44 4.49 -0.44
C VAL A 93 3.45 5.49 -1.06
N LEU A 94 2.40 5.89 -0.34
CA LEU A 94 1.41 6.83 -0.85
C LEU A 94 2.02 8.19 -1.19
N VAL A 95 2.83 8.75 -0.30
CA VAL A 95 3.40 10.09 -0.51
C VAL A 95 4.56 10.06 -1.51
N THR A 96 5.43 9.05 -1.43
CA THR A 96 6.70 9.05 -2.18
C THR A 96 6.57 8.41 -3.57
N VAL A 97 5.77 7.35 -3.70
CA VAL A 97 5.62 6.62 -4.97
C VAL A 97 4.36 7.07 -5.70
N GLU A 98 3.28 7.30 -4.96
CA GLU A 98 1.98 7.62 -5.53
C GLU A 98 1.68 9.13 -5.59
N TRP A 99 2.56 9.96 -5.03
CA TRP A 99 2.44 11.43 -5.02
C TRP A 99 1.09 11.92 -4.44
N VAL A 100 0.53 11.15 -3.51
CA VAL A 100 -0.67 11.53 -2.76
C VAL A 100 -0.26 12.55 -1.70
N SER A 101 -1.11 13.54 -1.45
CA SER A 101 -0.85 14.52 -0.39
C SER A 101 -0.78 13.83 0.98
N LEU A 102 -0.06 14.42 1.94
CA LEU A 102 0.07 13.83 3.27
C LEU A 102 -1.30 13.69 3.96
N ASP A 103 -2.17 14.69 3.84
CA ASP A 103 -3.50 14.66 4.44
C ASP A 103 -4.36 13.52 3.88
N GLU A 104 -4.34 13.33 2.56
CA GLU A 104 -5.04 12.22 1.91
C GLU A 104 -4.42 10.87 2.28
N ALA A 105 -3.10 10.78 2.38
CA ALA A 105 -2.40 9.56 2.77
C ALA A 105 -2.78 9.16 4.22
N CYS A 106 -2.83 10.13 5.13
CA CYS A 106 -3.32 9.90 6.50
C CYS A 106 -4.76 9.38 6.49
N ALA A 107 -5.64 9.98 5.68
CA ALA A 107 -7.03 9.53 5.55
C ALA A 107 -7.17 8.14 4.89
N VAL A 108 -6.21 7.69 4.09
CA VAL A 108 -6.18 6.33 3.54
C VAL A 108 -5.73 5.31 4.59
N CYS A 109 -4.69 5.65 5.35
CA CYS A 109 -4.08 4.77 6.35
C CYS A 109 -4.75 4.83 7.74
N ASP A 110 -5.88 5.53 7.87
CA ASP A 110 -6.57 5.77 9.14
C ASP A 110 -5.68 6.39 10.25
N VAL A 111 -4.74 7.24 9.83
CA VAL A 111 -3.80 7.94 10.72
C VAL A 111 -4.36 9.32 11.03
N ALA A 112 -4.33 9.72 12.31
CA ALA A 112 -4.71 11.07 12.68
C ALA A 112 -3.75 12.10 12.04
N PRO A 113 -4.24 13.21 11.43
CA PRO A 113 -3.40 14.10 10.63
C PRO A 113 -2.17 14.67 11.34
N HIS A 114 -2.25 14.87 12.67
CA HIS A 114 -1.13 15.39 13.45
C HIS A 114 0.01 14.37 13.67
N HIS A 115 -0.26 13.07 13.58
CA HIS A 115 0.77 12.02 13.67
C HIS A 115 1.44 11.72 12.32
N GLY A 116 0.76 12.03 11.20
CA GLY A 116 1.22 11.74 9.85
C GLY A 116 2.64 12.22 9.52
N PRO A 117 3.02 13.48 9.82
CA PRO A 117 4.36 14.00 9.55
C PRO A 117 5.47 13.20 10.25
N GLU A 118 5.27 12.87 11.53
CA GLU A 118 6.24 12.12 12.34
C GLU A 118 6.42 10.70 11.82
N LEU A 119 5.31 9.96 11.64
CA LEU A 119 5.34 8.59 11.11
C LEU A 119 5.98 8.52 9.72
N LEU A 120 5.69 9.49 8.85
CA LEU A 120 6.32 9.56 7.53
C LEU A 120 7.82 9.83 7.62
N ALA A 121 8.24 10.75 8.50
CA ALA A 121 9.65 11.07 8.71
C ALA A 121 10.42 9.87 9.25
N GLU A 122 9.88 9.18 10.25
CA GLU A 122 10.45 7.94 10.82
C GLU A 122 10.58 6.83 9.77
N GLY A 123 9.52 6.59 8.99
CA GLY A 123 9.53 5.58 7.94
C GLY A 123 10.61 5.87 6.89
N ARG A 124 10.78 7.14 6.48
CA ARG A 124 11.85 7.54 5.55
C ARG A 124 13.24 7.38 6.17
N ALA A 125 13.43 7.84 7.39
CA ALA A 125 14.70 7.70 8.10
C ALA A 125 15.10 6.23 8.24
N ALA A 126 14.15 5.34 8.53
CA ALA A 126 14.38 3.89 8.60
C ALA A 126 14.79 3.26 7.26
N LEU A 127 14.34 3.83 6.12
CA LEU A 127 14.75 3.42 4.76
C LEU A 127 16.08 4.05 4.30
N GLU A 128 16.49 5.17 4.89
CA GLU A 128 17.77 5.83 4.59
C GLU A 128 18.92 5.31 5.46
N ALA A 129 18.62 4.94 6.71
CA ALA A 129 19.61 4.38 7.64
C ALA A 129 20.37 3.24 6.95
N ARG A 130 21.69 3.36 6.83
CA ARG A 130 22.49 2.32 6.15
C ARG A 130 22.14 0.97 6.75
N TYR A 131 21.60 0.08 5.91
CA TYR A 131 21.43 -1.31 6.27
C TYR A 131 22.80 -1.89 6.59
N ARG A 132 23.10 -2.06 7.89
CA ARG A 132 24.17 -2.92 8.35
C ARG A 132 23.54 -4.30 8.50
N PRO A 133 23.81 -5.27 7.60
CA PRO A 133 23.37 -6.64 7.83
C PRO A 133 24.03 -7.16 9.12
N GLY A 134 23.28 -7.12 10.20
CA GLY A 134 23.67 -7.65 11.50
C GLY A 134 23.11 -9.05 11.67
N ARG A 135 23.96 -10.05 11.39
CA ARG A 135 23.86 -11.47 11.79
C ARG A 135 22.44 -12.04 11.81
N LEU A 136 22.02 -12.62 10.69
CA LEU A 136 21.26 -13.86 10.79
C LEU A 136 22.18 -14.86 11.49
N SER A 137 22.01 -15.01 12.80
CA SER A 137 22.55 -16.16 13.52
C SER A 137 22.05 -17.39 12.77
N ARG A 138 22.98 -18.11 12.15
CA ARG A 138 22.80 -19.53 11.86
C ARG A 138 22.49 -20.20 13.21
N ALA A 139 21.21 -20.35 13.52
CA ALA A 139 20.75 -21.34 14.46
C ALA A 139 20.59 -22.63 13.64
N LEU A 140 21.64 -23.46 13.80
CA LEU A 140 21.75 -24.92 13.65
C LEU A 140 20.61 -25.65 12.95
#